data_AF-A0A2T3ZD99-F1
#
_entry.id   AF-A0A2T3ZD99-F1
#
_cell.length_a   1.000
_cell.length_b   1.000
_cell.length_c   1.000
_cell.angle_alpha   90.00
_cell.angle_beta   90.00
_cell.angle_gamma   90.00
#
_symmetry.space_group_name_H-M   'P 1'
#
loop_
_entity.id
_entity.type
_entity.pdbx_description
1 polymer ?
#
loop_
_entity_poly.entity_id
_entity_poly.type
_entity_poly.pdbx_seq_one_letter_code
_entity_poly.pdbx_strand_id
1 'polypeptide(L)'
;MILGCGWKRLRSVAGRQEVTYRYRQPGTCTTNILNFPSASNKTTIPSYHVSLSTTNSPKMPAYIVTLHDDATDEQIAAAKKKATEAGGKITQEYSLIKGFAVSYPEGTVSTLAEDPSVKAVEEDAVMTTQ
;
A
#
# COMPACT_ATOMS: atom_id res chain seq x y z
N MET A 1 44.94 -29.87 17.63
CA MET A 1 44.67 -31.09 16.84
C MET A 1 43.24 -31.03 16.32
N ILE A 2 43.10 -31.00 14.99
CA ILE A 2 42.06 -31.61 14.13
C ILE A 2 40.59 -31.22 14.42
N LEU A 3 40.00 -30.26 13.68
CA LEU A 3 39.20 -30.42 12.44
C LEU A 3 37.94 -31.30 12.59
N GLY A 4 36.76 -30.69 12.39
CA GLY A 4 35.50 -31.44 12.34
C GLY A 4 34.27 -30.61 11.96
N CYS A 5 34.33 -29.75 10.94
CA CYS A 5 33.12 -29.21 10.31
C CYS A 5 32.49 -30.30 9.43
N GLY A 6 31.40 -30.91 9.90
CA GLY A 6 30.62 -31.87 9.11
C GLY A 6 29.81 -31.15 8.02
N TRP A 7 30.08 -31.45 6.76
CA TRP A 7 29.25 -31.06 5.61
C TRP A 7 28.18 -32.11 5.35
N LYS A 8 26.90 -31.75 5.50
CA LYS A 8 25.81 -32.47 4.81
C LYS A 8 25.55 -31.75 3.49
N ARG A 9 25.97 -32.41 2.42
CA ARG A 9 25.74 -32.06 1.02
C ARG A 9 24.26 -32.29 0.68
N LEU A 10 23.50 -31.23 0.44
CA LEU A 10 22.20 -31.34 -0.23
C LEU A 10 22.39 -30.96 -1.71
N ARG A 11 21.97 -31.87 -2.61
CA ARG A 11 22.00 -31.64 -4.06
C ARG A 11 21.07 -30.48 -4.38
N SER A 12 21.59 -29.49 -5.10
CA SER A 12 20.83 -28.35 -5.60
C SER A 12 20.17 -28.70 -6.93
N VAL A 13 18.85 -28.49 -7.01
CA VAL A 13 18.08 -28.44 -8.27
C VAL A 13 18.20 -27.02 -8.80
N ALA A 14 18.49 -26.93 -10.10
CA ALA A 14 18.74 -25.69 -10.84
C ALA A 14 17.57 -24.68 -10.76
N GLY A 15 17.90 -23.39 -10.68
CA GLY A 15 17.05 -22.34 -11.28
C GLY A 15 16.36 -21.31 -10.38
N ARG A 16 16.91 -20.92 -9.22
CA ARG A 16 16.49 -19.67 -8.56
C ARG A 16 17.69 -18.77 -8.33
N GLN A 17 17.61 -17.53 -8.82
CA GLN A 17 18.48 -16.45 -8.34
C GLN A 17 18.11 -16.20 -6.89
N GLU A 18 18.99 -16.58 -5.97
CA GLU A 18 18.89 -16.27 -4.55
C GLU A 18 19.45 -14.85 -4.34
N VAL A 19 18.58 -13.89 -4.05
CA VAL A 19 19.00 -12.55 -3.64
C VAL A 19 19.41 -12.64 -2.16
N THR A 20 20.71 -12.73 -1.91
CA THR A 20 21.28 -12.74 -0.56
C THR A 20 21.35 -11.31 -0.01
N TYR A 21 20.52 -10.98 0.98
CA TYR A 21 20.62 -9.71 1.70
C TYR A 21 21.60 -9.84 2.86
N ARG A 22 22.62 -8.97 2.94
CA ARG A 22 23.53 -8.89 4.08
C ARG A 22 23.00 -7.88 5.10
N TYR A 23 22.53 -8.36 6.24
CA TYR A 23 22.27 -7.51 7.39
C TYR A 23 23.54 -7.37 8.23
N ARG A 24 23.97 -6.13 8.47
CA ARG A 24 25.12 -5.80 9.33
C ARG A 24 24.63 -5.75 10.78
N GLN A 25 25.05 -6.71 11.60
CA GLN A 25 24.77 -6.69 13.03
C GLN A 25 25.62 -5.60 13.72
N PRO A 26 25.02 -4.63 14.45
CA PRO A 26 25.77 -3.79 15.37
C PRO A 26 26.16 -4.64 16.59
N GLY A 27 27.46 -4.83 16.77
CA GLY A 27 28.01 -5.52 17.93
C GLY A 27 27.69 -4.77 19.22
N THR A 28 27.29 -5.54 20.23
CA THR A 28 27.18 -5.10 21.62
C THR A 28 28.57 -4.71 22.14
N CYS A 29 28.78 -3.44 22.46
CA CYS A 29 29.94 -2.99 23.23
C CYS A 29 29.56 -2.88 24.71
N THR A 30 30.18 -3.76 25.49
CA THR A 30 30.07 -3.87 26.95
C THR A 30 30.99 -2.85 27.65
N THR A 31 30.65 -2.55 28.91
CA THR A 31 31.47 -2.02 30.02
C THR A 31 31.81 -0.52 30.09
N ASN A 32 31.20 0.11 31.10
CA ASN A 32 31.75 1.04 32.09
C ASN A 32 33.04 1.79 31.71
N ILE A 33 32.88 3.09 31.43
CA ILE A 33 33.92 4.09 31.68
C ILE A 33 33.30 5.24 32.49
N LEU A 34 33.89 5.40 33.67
CA LEU A 34 33.87 6.45 34.67
C LEU A 34 33.39 7.84 34.20
N ASN A 35 32.39 8.33 34.94
CA ASN A 35 32.15 9.70 35.37
C ASN A 35 33.21 10.76 34.97
N PHE A 36 32.83 11.73 34.13
CA PHE A 36 33.50 13.03 34.00
C PHE A 36 32.46 14.17 34.03
N PRO A 37 32.78 15.33 34.66
CA PRO A 37 31.80 16.30 35.14
C PRO A 37 31.35 17.31 34.08
N SER A 38 30.14 17.80 34.32
CA SER A 38 29.45 18.94 33.72
C SER A 38 30.38 20.05 33.20
N ALA A 39 30.27 20.36 31.91
CA ALA A 39 30.59 21.67 31.37
C ALA A 39 29.58 22.04 30.28
N SER A 40 28.79 23.06 30.62
CA SER A 40 27.92 23.87 29.77
C SER A 40 28.41 24.04 28.34
N ASN A 41 27.61 23.58 27.37
CA ASN A 41 27.12 24.47 26.30
C ASN A 41 25.93 23.82 25.58
N LYS A 42 24.74 24.34 25.88
CA LYS A 42 23.48 24.04 25.22
C LYS A 42 23.51 24.61 23.80
N THR A 43 24.17 23.92 22.88
CA THR A 43 23.98 24.17 21.45
C THR A 43 22.74 23.42 21.01
N THR A 44 21.59 24.06 21.21
CA THR A 44 20.30 23.61 20.69
C THR A 44 20.36 23.67 19.17
N ILE A 45 20.68 22.54 18.55
CA ILE A 45 20.39 22.33 17.13
C ILE A 45 18.87 22.23 17.05
N PRO A 46 18.16 23.14 16.34
CA PRO A 46 16.73 22.95 16.13
C PRO A 46 16.57 21.69 15.29
N SER A 47 16.10 20.60 15.91
CA SER A 47 15.57 19.47 15.18
C SER A 47 14.27 19.94 14.53
N TYR A 48 14.37 20.41 13.29
CA TYR A 48 13.23 20.44 12.40
C TYR A 48 12.86 18.99 12.13
N HIS A 49 12.08 18.41 13.04
CA HIS A 49 11.19 17.34 12.64
C HIS A 49 10.23 17.99 11.64
N VAL A 50 10.40 17.63 10.36
CA VAL A 50 9.41 17.98 9.34
C VAL A 50 8.16 17.18 9.73
N SER A 51 7.29 17.80 10.51
CA SER A 51 5.92 17.35 10.66
C SER A 51 5.29 17.48 9.28
N LEU A 52 5.23 16.39 8.50
CA LEU A 52 4.27 16.30 7.42
C LEU A 52 2.88 16.28 8.07
N SER A 53 2.38 17.44 8.46
CA SER A 53 0.97 17.65 8.73
C SER A 53 0.28 17.76 7.38
N THR A 54 0.26 16.65 6.64
CA THR A 54 -0.83 16.45 5.69
C THR A 54 -2.06 16.39 6.58
N THR A 55 -2.92 17.40 6.50
CA THR A 55 -4.27 17.36 7.06
C THR A 55 -5.03 16.28 6.32
N ASN A 56 -4.72 15.03 6.64
CA ASN A 56 -5.19 13.83 5.98
C ASN A 56 -6.56 13.51 6.58
N SER A 57 -7.53 14.41 6.39
CA SER A 57 -8.91 13.97 6.38
C SER A 57 -8.96 12.86 5.34
N PRO A 58 -9.49 11.66 5.64
CA PRO A 58 -9.62 10.62 4.64
C PRO A 58 -10.54 11.18 3.55
N LYS A 59 -9.95 11.70 2.47
CA LYS A 59 -10.69 12.02 1.27
C LYS A 59 -11.15 10.68 0.74
N MET A 60 -12.46 10.53 0.58
CA MET A 60 -13.01 9.34 -0.05
C MET A 60 -13.45 9.73 -1.47
N PRO A 61 -12.51 9.84 -2.43
CA PRO A 61 -12.84 10.20 -3.81
C PRO A 61 -13.91 9.27 -4.36
N ALA A 62 -14.82 9.87 -5.14
CA ALA A 62 -15.87 9.16 -5.84
C ALA A 62 -15.35 8.76 -7.23
N TYR A 63 -15.72 7.57 -7.66
CA TYR A 63 -15.36 7.01 -8.96
C TYR A 63 -16.59 6.47 -9.65
N ILE A 64 -16.63 6.63 -10.97
CA ILE A 64 -17.63 6.01 -11.83
C ILE A 64 -17.00 4.78 -12.45
N VAL A 65 -17.55 3.60 -12.12
CA VAL A 65 -17.14 2.32 -12.68
C VAL A 65 -18.14 1.96 -13.76
N THR A 66 -17.64 1.88 -15.00
CA THR A 66 -18.44 1.48 -16.16
C THR A 66 -18.05 0.07 -16.55
N LEU A 67 -19.03 -0.82 -16.67
CA LEU A 67 -18.86 -2.20 -17.13
C LEU A 67 -19.11 -2.27 -18.65
N HIS A 68 -18.74 -3.40 -19.25
CA HIS A 68 -19.09 -3.67 -20.64
C HIS A 68 -20.60 -3.74 -20.86
N ASP A 69 -21.04 -3.36 -22.05
CA ASP A 69 -22.47 -3.36 -22.42
C ASP A 69 -23.05 -4.78 -22.49
N ASP A 70 -22.20 -5.76 -22.76
CA ASP A 70 -22.52 -7.20 -22.77
C ASP A 70 -22.47 -7.85 -21.37
N ALA A 71 -22.20 -7.07 -20.31
CA ALA A 71 -22.09 -7.62 -18.96
C ALA A 71 -23.46 -8.10 -18.45
N THR A 72 -23.48 -9.31 -17.89
CA THR A 72 -24.70 -9.88 -17.30
C THR A 72 -24.98 -9.25 -15.94
N ASP A 73 -26.25 -9.25 -15.51
CA ASP A 73 -26.63 -8.65 -14.22
C ASP A 73 -25.92 -9.33 -13.02
N GLU A 74 -25.53 -10.60 -13.17
CA GLU A 74 -24.70 -11.32 -12.19
C GLU A 74 -23.30 -10.71 -12.07
N GLN A 75 -22.68 -10.32 -13.19
CA GLN A 75 -21.36 -9.67 -13.19
C GLN A 75 -21.43 -8.28 -12.58
N ILE A 76 -22.51 -7.54 -12.82
CA ILE A 76 -22.75 -6.24 -12.18
C ILE A 76 -22.86 -6.42 -10.66
N ALA A 77 -23.62 -7.41 -10.20
CA ALA A 77 -23.75 -7.71 -8.79
C ALA A 77 -22.41 -8.17 -8.17
N ALA A 78 -21.62 -8.96 -8.88
CA ALA A 78 -20.29 -9.38 -8.44
C ALA A 78 -19.33 -8.19 -8.32
N ALA A 79 -19.32 -7.28 -9.30
CA ALA A 79 -18.51 -6.06 -9.27
C ALA A 79 -18.89 -5.16 -8.10
N LYS A 80 -20.19 -5.00 -7.82
CA LYS A 80 -20.68 -4.27 -6.64
C LYS A 80 -20.21 -4.91 -5.33
N LYS A 81 -20.22 -6.24 -5.23
CA LYS A 81 -19.71 -6.95 -4.05
C LYS A 81 -18.22 -6.72 -3.85
N LYS A 82 -17.42 -6.88 -4.90
CA LYS A 82 -15.98 -6.58 -4.86
C LYS A 82 -15.71 -5.15 -4.45
N ALA A 83 -16.50 -4.21 -4.95
CA ALA A 83 -16.42 -2.81 -4.58
C ALA A 83 -16.62 -2.61 -3.08
N THR A 84 -17.63 -3.27 -2.49
CA THR A 84 -17.89 -3.20 -1.05
C THR A 84 -16.85 -3.94 -0.20
N GLU A 85 -16.33 -5.07 -0.68
CA GLU A 85 -15.27 -5.84 -0.02
C GLU A 85 -13.94 -5.06 0.04
N ALA A 86 -13.66 -4.27 -0.99
CA ALA A 86 -12.55 -3.33 -1.04
C ALA A 86 -12.76 -2.10 -0.12
N GLY A 87 -13.83 -2.05 0.67
CA GLY A 87 -14.13 -0.93 1.56
C GLY A 87 -14.72 0.29 0.86
N GLY A 88 -15.17 0.12 -0.39
CA GLY A 88 -15.90 1.14 -1.13
C GLY A 88 -17.37 1.22 -0.73
N LYS A 89 -17.94 2.42 -0.82
CA LYS A 89 -19.37 2.66 -0.60
C LYS A 89 -20.04 3.04 -1.91
N ILE A 90 -21.00 2.25 -2.37
CA ILE A 90 -21.81 2.55 -3.56
C ILE A 90 -22.66 3.79 -3.26
N THR A 91 -22.56 4.80 -4.12
CA THR A 91 -23.26 6.08 -3.98
C THR A 91 -24.40 6.21 -4.97
N GLN A 92 -24.22 5.73 -6.21
CA GLN A 92 -25.23 5.78 -7.26
C GLN A 92 -25.19 4.53 -8.12
N GLU A 93 -26.35 4.17 -8.66
CA GLU A 93 -26.48 3.09 -9.63
C GLU A 93 -27.13 3.62 -10.90
N TYR A 94 -26.59 3.23 -12.05
CA TYR A 94 -27.10 3.67 -13.33
C TYR A 94 -27.76 2.50 -14.06
N SER A 95 -28.95 2.75 -14.60
CA SER A 95 -29.66 1.77 -15.44
C SER A 95 -29.34 1.93 -16.93
N LEU A 96 -29.04 3.16 -17.37
CA LEU A 96 -28.76 3.49 -18.77
C LEU A 96 -27.35 3.07 -19.20
N ILE A 97 -26.36 3.33 -18.36
CA ILE A 97 -25.00 2.81 -18.50
C ILE A 97 -24.86 1.68 -17.49
N LYS A 98 -24.36 0.52 -17.90
CA LYS A 98 -24.14 -0.62 -17.00
C LYS A 98 -22.97 -0.27 -16.08
N GLY A 99 -23.24 0.46 -15.00
CA GLY A 99 -22.22 1.03 -14.13
C GLY A 99 -22.77 1.55 -12.82
N PHE A 100 -21.87 1.86 -11.91
CA PHE A 100 -22.20 2.39 -10.58
C PHE A 100 -21.13 3.37 -10.13
N ALA A 101 -21.55 4.34 -9.32
CA ALA A 101 -20.63 5.24 -8.64
C ALA A 101 -20.28 4.68 -7.25
N VAL A 102 -19.02 4.79 -6.88
CA VAL A 102 -18.49 4.26 -5.63
C VAL A 102 -17.47 5.22 -5.03
N SER A 103 -17.57 5.45 -3.74
CA SER A 103 -16.61 6.22 -2.96
C SER A 103 -15.60 5.28 -2.33
N TYR A 104 -14.32 5.47 -2.62
CA TYR A 104 -13.23 4.67 -2.05
C TYR A 104 -12.36 5.48 -1.11
N PRO A 105 -11.77 4.88 -0.07
CA PRO A 105 -10.63 5.47 0.61
C PRO A 105 -9.43 5.58 -0.35
N GLU A 106 -8.62 6.62 -0.18
CA GLU A 106 -7.40 6.81 -0.98
C GLU A 106 -6.49 5.57 -0.92
N GLY A 107 -6.10 5.05 -2.10
CA GLY A 107 -5.18 3.91 -2.23
C GLY A 107 -5.82 2.55 -2.52
N THR A 108 -7.16 2.42 -2.54
CA THR A 108 -7.83 1.11 -2.71
C THR A 108 -8.47 0.89 -4.10
N VAL A 109 -8.39 1.87 -4.99
CA VAL A 109 -9.10 1.86 -6.30
C VAL A 109 -8.58 0.79 -7.27
N SER A 110 -7.33 0.35 -7.11
CA SER A 110 -6.64 -0.52 -8.08
C SER A 110 -7.30 -1.88 -8.29
N THR A 111 -8.07 -2.40 -7.32
CA THR A 111 -8.60 -3.77 -7.39
C THR A 111 -9.75 -3.94 -8.38
N LEU A 112 -10.48 -2.88 -8.74
CA LEU A 112 -11.58 -2.98 -9.72
C LEU A 112 -11.14 -2.70 -11.15
N ALA A 113 -10.03 -1.99 -11.35
CA ALA A 113 -9.48 -1.78 -12.68
C ALA A 113 -8.96 -3.08 -13.32
N GLU A 114 -8.68 -4.09 -12.51
CA GLU A 114 -8.17 -5.40 -12.94
C GLU A 114 -9.30 -6.38 -13.34
N ASP A 115 -10.57 -6.03 -13.10
CA ASP A 115 -11.69 -6.92 -13.44
C ASP A 115 -11.99 -6.90 -14.94
N PRO A 116 -12.04 -8.07 -15.62
CA PRO A 116 -12.25 -8.15 -17.07
C PRO A 116 -13.63 -7.66 -17.53
N SER A 117 -14.60 -7.56 -16.59
CA SER A 117 -15.94 -7.03 -16.88
C SER A 117 -15.98 -5.50 -16.84
N VAL A 118 -14.95 -4.84 -16.29
CA VAL A 118 -14.87 -3.39 -16.16
C VAL A 118 -14.26 -2.79 -17.41
N LYS A 119 -14.95 -1.82 -18.00
CA LYS A 119 -14.55 -1.10 -19.21
C LYS A 119 -13.69 0.12 -18.88
N ALA A 120 -14.09 0.87 -17.85
CA ALA A 120 -13.40 2.07 -17.41
C ALA A 120 -13.68 2.38 -15.93
N VAL A 121 -12.68 2.96 -15.26
CA VAL A 121 -12.79 3.53 -13.92
C VAL A 121 -12.29 4.96 -14.00
N GLU A 122 -13.18 5.92 -13.73
CA GLU A 122 -12.89 7.35 -13.85
C GLU A 122 -13.23 8.06 -12.53
N GLU A 123 -12.49 9.12 -12.19
CA GLU A 123 -12.80 9.95 -11.01
C GLU A 123 -14.02 10.83 -11.30
N ASP A 124 -14.96 10.87 -10.34
CA ASP A 124 -16.17 11.68 -10.43
C ASP A 124 -15.85 13.15 -10.09
N ALA A 125 -15.72 13.97 -11.12
CA ALA A 125 -15.37 15.38 -11.00
C ALA A 125 -16.60 16.29 -11.08
N VAL A 126 -16.62 17.33 -10.25
CA VAL A 126 -17.67 18.36 -10.25
C VAL A 126 -17.56 19.23 -11.50
N MET A 127 -18.65 19.33 -12.26
CA MET A 127 -18.74 20.22 -13.42
C MET A 127 -19.47 21.52 -13.06
N THR A 128 -18.95 22.66 -13.51
CA THR A 128 -19.53 24.00 -13.29
C THR A 128 -19.91 24.67 -14.59
N THR A 129 -21.07 25.34 -14.64
CA THR A 129 -21.52 26.13 -15.80
C THR A 129 -20.91 27.53 -15.82
N GLN A 130 -20.76 28.13 -17.01
CA GLN A 130 -20.23 29.49 -17.22
C GLN A 130 -21.33 30.56 -17.29
#